data_AF-L1J9W8-F1
#
_entry.id   AF-L1J9W8-F1
#
_cell.length_a   1.000
_cell.length_b   1.000
_cell.length_c   1.000
_cell.angle_alpha   90.00
_cell.angle_beta   90.00
_cell.angle_gamma   90.00
#
_symmetry.space_group_name_H-M   'P 1'
#
loop_
_entity.id
_entity.type
_entity.pdbx_description
1 polymer ?
#
loop_
_entity_poly.entity_id
_entity_poly.type
_entity_poly.pdbx_seq_one_letter_code
_entity_poly.pdbx_strand_id
1 'polypeptide(L)'
;MGIGEFFTPAFQFRGGKGKVKRGDLSVAMSHLLAWRSVAQGNHCLHPPSRSSDDCWVLILEDDVKLNIPDTCLLRGGGQTRIKLDPLPPDADMVLLFPSRLIKQDCSSHPSCEMFSEVSDGSGLIGYVVSRRSAKKLVRVFEQVKLRMPIDLQIYKLPGISVFASKADWILHQDNIPSDRIAQNGLAE
;
A
#
# COMPACT_ATOMS: atom_id res chain seq x y z
N MET A 1 -24.25 -7.26 0.16
CA MET A 1 -23.67 -6.67 1.39
C MET A 1 -23.73 -5.17 1.26
N GLY A 2 -24.41 -4.50 2.20
CA GLY A 2 -24.61 -3.05 2.17
C GLY A 2 -23.54 -2.32 2.99
N ILE A 3 -23.23 -1.06 2.63
CA ILE A 3 -22.24 -0.21 3.31
C ILE A 3 -22.48 -0.11 4.84
N GLY A 4 -23.72 -0.28 5.30
CA GLY A 4 -24.09 -0.25 6.72
C GLY A 4 -23.53 -1.40 7.57
N GLU A 5 -23.16 -2.55 6.98
CA GLU A 5 -22.67 -3.71 7.74
C GLU A 5 -21.23 -3.52 8.25
N PHE A 6 -20.44 -2.67 7.59
CA PHE A 6 -19.05 -2.34 7.96
C PHE A 6 -18.94 -1.19 8.98
N PHE A 7 -20.07 -0.55 9.29
CA PHE A 7 -20.11 0.63 10.14
C PHE A 7 -20.56 0.25 11.56
N THR A 8 -19.63 0.27 12.52
CA THR A 8 -20.02 0.50 13.92
C THR A 8 -19.74 1.97 14.21
N PRO A 9 -20.76 2.81 14.43
CA PRO A 9 -20.51 4.18 14.85
C PRO A 9 -19.67 4.15 16.12
N ALA A 10 -18.51 4.82 16.09
CA ALA A 10 -17.56 4.88 17.19
C ALA A 10 -18.18 5.58 18.40
N PHE A 11 -18.93 4.83 19.23
CA PHE A 11 -19.52 5.34 20.45
C PHE A 11 -18.66 5.10 21.70
N GLN A 12 -17.54 4.38 21.61
CA GLN A 12 -16.76 4.01 22.80
C GLN A 12 -15.24 3.96 22.59
N PHE A 13 -14.62 5.02 22.08
CA PHE A 13 -13.19 5.28 22.36
C PHE A 13 -13.01 6.77 22.63
N ARG A 14 -13.11 7.15 23.92
CA ARG A 14 -12.74 8.48 24.41
C ARG A 14 -11.22 8.60 24.38
N GLY A 15 -10.68 9.15 23.29
CA GLY A 15 -9.25 9.42 23.18
C GLY A 15 -8.82 9.75 21.75
N GLY A 16 -9.33 10.85 21.18
CA GLY A 16 -8.94 11.35 19.86
C GLY A 16 -10.13 11.82 19.03
N LYS A 17 -10.29 13.13 18.89
CA LYS A 17 -11.45 13.81 18.30
C LYS A 17 -11.40 13.76 16.77
N GLY A 18 -12.22 12.91 16.17
CA GLY A 18 -12.65 13.01 14.78
C GLY A 18 -13.72 11.96 14.49
N LYS A 19 -14.93 12.37 14.06
CA LYS A 19 -15.89 11.42 13.48
C LYS A 19 -15.35 11.00 12.11
N VAL A 20 -15.27 9.69 11.85
CA VAL A 20 -14.97 9.15 10.52
C VAL A 20 -15.93 9.80 9.51
N LYS A 21 -15.38 10.48 8.51
CA LYS A 21 -16.16 11.14 7.46
C LYS A 21 -16.60 10.12 6.40
N ARG A 22 -17.62 10.47 5.63
CA ARG A 22 -18.06 9.66 4.47
C ARG A 22 -16.94 9.44 3.45
N GLY A 23 -16.06 10.44 3.28
CA GLY A 23 -14.86 10.34 2.45
C GLY A 23 -13.94 9.22 2.93
N ASP A 24 -13.55 9.25 4.20
CA ASP A 24 -12.70 8.23 4.84
C ASP A 24 -13.26 6.81 4.66
N LEU A 25 -14.59 6.65 4.78
CA LEU A 25 -15.25 5.37 4.53
C LEU A 25 -15.15 4.93 3.08
N SER A 26 -15.32 5.85 2.13
CA SER A 26 -15.25 5.54 0.69
C SER A 26 -13.83 5.10 0.30
N VAL A 27 -12.81 5.76 0.84
CA VAL A 27 -11.40 5.38 0.69
C VAL A 27 -11.15 4.00 1.31
N ALA A 28 -11.56 3.78 2.56
CA ALA A 28 -11.42 2.49 3.23
C ALA A 28 -12.08 1.33 2.48
N MET A 29 -13.29 1.55 1.95
CA MET A 29 -14.00 0.55 1.15
C MET A 29 -13.28 0.25 -0.16
N SER A 30 -12.67 1.25 -0.80
CA SER A 30 -11.88 1.06 -2.03
C SER A 30 -10.67 0.17 -1.78
N HIS A 31 -9.92 0.40 -0.71
CA HIS A 31 -8.82 -0.49 -0.32
C HIS A 31 -9.30 -1.89 0.08
N LEU A 32 -10.41 -2.01 0.82
CA LEU A 32 -10.97 -3.31 1.18
C LEU A 32 -11.36 -4.13 -0.06
N LEU A 33 -11.95 -3.50 -1.07
CA LEU A 33 -12.27 -4.14 -2.34
C LEU A 33 -11.02 -4.57 -3.10
N ALA A 34 -9.99 -3.72 -3.13
CA ALA A 34 -8.70 -4.06 -3.72
C ALA A 34 -8.07 -5.27 -3.01
N TRP A 35 -8.03 -5.29 -1.68
CA TRP A 35 -7.51 -6.42 -0.91
C TRP A 35 -8.32 -7.71 -1.11
N ARG A 36 -9.65 -7.63 -1.20
CA ARG A 36 -10.48 -8.81 -1.53
C ARG A 36 -10.14 -9.36 -2.92
N SER A 37 -9.95 -8.49 -3.90
CA SER A 37 -9.53 -8.88 -5.24
C SER A 37 -8.15 -9.57 -5.25
N VAL A 38 -7.19 -9.01 -4.51
CA VAL A 38 -5.86 -9.62 -4.33
C VAL A 38 -5.96 -10.97 -3.60
N ALA A 39 -6.75 -11.06 -2.53
CA ALA A 39 -6.94 -12.28 -1.74
C ALA A 39 -7.52 -13.43 -2.58
N GLN A 40 -8.40 -13.12 -3.54
CA GLN A 40 -8.95 -14.09 -4.49
C GLN A 40 -7.87 -14.67 -5.42
N GLY A 41 -6.81 -13.91 -5.72
CA GLY A 41 -5.62 -14.40 -6.43
C GLY A 41 -5.70 -14.32 -7.96
N ASN A 42 -6.66 -13.57 -8.51
CA ASN A 42 -6.88 -13.46 -9.96
C ASN A 42 -5.75 -12.72 -10.71
N HIS A 43 -4.82 -12.09 -9.98
CA HIS A 43 -3.77 -11.22 -10.52
C HIS A 43 -2.42 -11.91 -10.67
N CYS A 44 -2.28 -13.13 -10.16
CA CYS A 44 -1.01 -13.83 -10.08
C CYS A 44 -0.80 -14.70 -11.33
N LEU A 45 -0.02 -14.20 -12.28
CA LEU A 45 0.20 -14.83 -13.59
C LEU A 45 1.19 -16.02 -13.57
N HIS A 46 1.60 -16.53 -12.40
CA HIS A 46 2.64 -17.55 -12.32
C HIS A 46 2.12 -19.00 -12.40
N PRO A 47 2.85 -19.89 -13.11
CA PRO A 47 2.56 -21.32 -13.17
C PRO A 47 2.70 -21.99 -11.77
N PRO A 48 2.06 -23.15 -11.55
CA PRO A 48 1.69 -23.68 -10.22
C PRO A 48 2.86 -24.21 -9.34
N SER A 49 4.11 -23.85 -9.61
CA SER A 49 5.28 -24.44 -8.94
C SER A 49 5.78 -23.68 -7.69
N ARG A 50 5.23 -22.51 -7.39
CA ARG A 50 5.42 -21.80 -6.11
C ARG A 50 4.06 -21.49 -5.51
N SER A 51 3.99 -21.44 -4.18
CA SER A 51 2.75 -21.14 -3.47
C SER A 51 2.15 -19.85 -4.05
N SER A 52 0.91 -19.91 -4.51
CA SER A 52 0.20 -18.73 -5.06
C SER A 52 0.03 -17.59 -4.03
N ASP A 53 0.45 -17.81 -2.79
CA ASP A 53 0.37 -16.89 -1.68
C ASP A 53 1.54 -15.89 -1.63
N ASP A 54 2.66 -16.18 -2.31
CA ASP A 54 3.86 -15.30 -2.37
C ASP A 54 3.82 -14.26 -3.51
N CYS A 55 2.67 -14.14 -4.16
CA CYS A 55 2.43 -13.15 -5.20
C CYS A 55 2.13 -11.78 -4.58
N TRP A 56 2.92 -10.78 -4.97
CA TRP A 56 2.78 -9.40 -4.55
C TRP A 56 2.07 -8.58 -5.62
N VAL A 57 1.10 -7.79 -5.20
CA VAL A 57 0.32 -6.90 -6.07
C VAL A 57 0.58 -5.45 -5.68
N LEU A 58 0.85 -4.63 -6.68
CA LEU A 58 0.93 -3.18 -6.56
C LEU A 58 -0.46 -2.57 -6.58
N ILE A 59 -0.76 -1.75 -5.57
CA ILE A 59 -1.97 -0.95 -5.49
C ILE A 59 -1.55 0.52 -5.49
N LEU A 60 -2.15 1.31 -6.38
CA LEU A 60 -1.91 2.73 -6.56
C LEU A 60 -3.24 3.46 -6.62
N GLU A 61 -3.31 4.63 -6.00
CA GLU A 61 -4.35 5.61 -6.27
C GLU A 61 -4.17 6.20 -7.69
N ASP A 62 -5.23 6.77 -8.25
CA ASP A 62 -5.28 7.24 -9.64
C ASP A 62 -4.60 8.61 -9.85
N ASP A 63 -4.39 9.35 -8.77
CA ASP A 63 -3.75 10.67 -8.74
C ASP A 63 -2.23 10.60 -8.54
N VAL A 64 -1.65 9.41 -8.45
CA VAL A 64 -0.21 9.20 -8.30
C VAL A 64 0.43 8.56 -9.53
N LYS A 65 1.71 8.85 -9.73
CA LYS A 65 2.55 8.17 -10.73
C LYS A 65 3.72 7.48 -10.04
N LEU A 66 4.17 6.38 -10.63
CA LEU A 66 5.40 5.73 -10.16
C LEU A 66 6.62 6.49 -10.66
N ASN A 67 7.50 6.85 -9.74
CA ASN A 67 8.90 7.17 -10.02
C ASN A 67 9.69 5.87 -10.11
N ILE A 68 9.78 5.28 -11.31
CA ILE A 68 10.54 4.04 -11.51
C ILE A 68 11.92 4.42 -12.03
N PRO A 69 13.01 4.20 -11.27
CA PRO A 69 14.36 4.35 -11.80
C PRO A 69 14.57 3.41 -13.00
N ASP A 70 15.28 3.86 -14.03
CA ASP A 70 15.59 3.03 -15.21
C ASP A 70 16.32 1.73 -14.82
N THR A 71 17.08 1.76 -13.72
CA THR A 71 17.79 0.60 -13.15
C THR A 71 16.85 -0.50 -12.63
N CYS A 72 15.58 -0.18 -12.37
CA CYS A 72 14.56 -1.11 -11.91
C CYS A 72 13.73 -1.68 -13.08
N LEU A 73 13.88 -1.15 -14.30
CA LEU A 73 13.15 -1.62 -15.48
C LEU A 73 13.86 -2.80 -16.13
N LEU A 74 13.24 -3.98 -16.06
CA LEU A 74 13.66 -5.14 -16.83
C LEU A 74 12.94 -5.12 -18.17
N ARG A 75 13.70 -4.85 -19.25
CA ARG A 75 13.18 -4.84 -20.62
C ARG A 75 13.32 -6.23 -21.25
N GLY A 76 12.20 -6.87 -21.59
CA GLY A 76 12.20 -8.13 -22.34
C GLY A 76 10.78 -8.65 -22.64
N GLY A 77 10.54 -9.06 -23.90
CA GLY A 77 9.32 -9.80 -24.28
C GLY A 77 8.02 -8.98 -24.39
N GLY A 78 8.09 -7.68 -24.68
CA GLY A 78 6.89 -6.83 -24.85
C GLY A 78 6.17 -6.46 -23.54
N GLN A 79 6.71 -6.88 -22.39
CA GLN A 79 6.20 -6.52 -21.06
C GLN A 79 7.29 -5.77 -20.28
N THR A 80 6.93 -4.62 -19.72
CA THR A 80 7.78 -3.91 -18.76
C THR A 80 7.65 -4.58 -17.40
N ARG A 81 8.75 -5.12 -16.86
CA ARG A 81 8.79 -5.68 -15.50
C ARG A 81 9.58 -4.74 -14.59
N ILE A 82 9.05 -4.48 -13.40
CA ILE A 82 9.71 -3.66 -12.39
C ILE A 82 10.37 -4.61 -11.40
N LYS A 83 11.69 -4.52 -11.27
CA LYS A 83 12.43 -5.17 -10.21
C LYS A 83 12.32 -4.30 -8.96
N LEU A 84 11.51 -4.77 -8.02
CA LEU A 84 11.59 -4.29 -6.64
C LEU A 84 12.74 -5.04 -5.95
N ASP A 85 13.47 -4.34 -5.10
CA ASP A 85 14.39 -4.96 -4.16
C ASP A 85 13.66 -6.02 -3.31
N PRO A 86 14.35 -7.04 -2.81
CA PRO A 86 13.70 -8.10 -2.02
C PRO A 86 12.89 -7.49 -0.88
N LEU A 87 11.57 -7.67 -0.96
CA LEU A 87 10.63 -7.18 0.03
C LEU A 87 10.89 -7.88 1.37
N PRO A 88 10.66 -7.21 2.51
CA PRO A 88 10.81 -7.86 3.81
C PRO A 88 9.91 -9.12 3.89
N PRO A 89 10.44 -10.29 4.30
CA PRO A 89 9.71 -11.56 4.26
C PRO A 89 8.56 -11.63 5.28
N ASP A 90 8.59 -10.76 6.28
CA ASP A 90 7.62 -10.61 7.35
C ASP A 90 6.64 -9.44 7.13
N ALA A 91 6.83 -8.64 6.07
CA ALA A 91 5.93 -7.54 5.76
C ALA A 91 4.56 -8.05 5.32
N ASP A 92 3.50 -7.47 5.88
CA ASP A 92 2.16 -7.60 5.33
C ASP A 92 1.88 -6.57 4.23
N MET A 93 2.52 -5.41 4.34
CA MET A 93 2.39 -4.30 3.41
C MET A 93 3.70 -3.54 3.34
N VAL A 94 4.07 -3.10 2.13
CA VAL A 94 5.19 -2.19 1.93
C VAL A 94 4.70 -0.94 1.23
N LEU A 95 4.78 0.20 1.92
CA LEU A 95 4.49 1.51 1.38
C LEU A 95 5.62 1.94 0.45
N LEU A 96 5.27 2.53 -0.68
CA LEU A 96 6.22 2.94 -1.71
C LEU A 96 6.65 4.40 -1.61
N PHE A 97 6.27 5.06 -0.52
CA PHE A 97 6.57 6.47 -0.28
C PHE A 97 6.93 6.68 1.20
N PRO A 98 7.87 7.57 1.53
CA PRO A 98 8.39 7.73 2.89
C PRO A 98 7.66 8.78 3.77
N SER A 99 6.39 9.13 3.52
CA SER A 99 5.82 10.35 4.16
C SER A 99 5.65 10.26 5.66
N ARG A 100 6.26 11.18 6.42
CA ARG A 100 5.98 11.50 7.84
C ARG A 100 5.74 10.28 8.75
N LEU A 101 6.47 9.20 8.52
CA LEU A 101 6.32 7.95 9.26
C LEU A 101 7.16 8.00 10.54
N ILE A 102 6.59 7.56 11.66
CA ILE A 102 7.37 7.28 12.86
C ILE A 102 8.07 5.94 12.61
N LYS A 103 9.38 6.01 12.39
CA LYS A 103 10.21 4.83 12.12
C LYS A 103 10.46 4.09 13.43
N GLN A 104 10.21 2.78 13.41
CA GLN A 104 10.66 1.90 14.49
C GLN A 104 12.10 1.47 14.20
N ASP A 105 12.90 1.26 15.25
CA ASP A 105 14.25 0.71 15.08
C ASP A 105 14.13 -0.70 14.50
N CYS A 106 14.75 -0.89 13.33
CA CYS A 106 14.71 -2.14 12.60
C CYS A 106 16.13 -2.66 12.32
N SER A 107 17.14 -2.16 13.07
CA SER A 107 18.56 -2.54 12.94
C SER A 107 18.85 -4.05 12.97
N SER A 108 17.94 -4.87 13.50
CA SER A 108 18.02 -6.33 13.52
C SER A 108 17.55 -7.03 12.23
N HIS A 109 16.91 -6.31 11.29
CA HIS A 109 16.30 -6.90 10.11
C HIS A 109 17.16 -6.66 8.84
N PRO A 110 17.46 -7.70 8.03
CA PRO A 110 18.38 -7.58 6.89
C PRO A 110 17.90 -6.65 5.77
N SER A 111 16.60 -6.35 5.71
CA SER A 111 16.02 -5.42 4.74
C SER A 111 16.09 -3.94 5.18
N CYS A 112 16.62 -3.65 6.37
CA CYS A 112 16.59 -2.30 6.95
C CYS A 112 17.54 -1.30 6.35
N GLU A 113 18.40 -1.71 5.42
CA GLU A 113 19.10 -0.76 4.56
C GLU A 113 18.14 -0.05 3.60
N MET A 114 17.11 -0.75 3.11
CA MET A 114 16.20 -0.29 2.05
C MET A 114 14.78 0.04 2.54
N PHE A 115 14.36 -0.58 3.64
CA PHE A 115 13.03 -0.40 4.23
C PHE A 115 13.13 0.07 5.68
N SER A 116 12.01 0.55 6.22
CA SER A 116 11.87 0.82 7.65
C SER A 116 10.54 0.26 8.11
N GLU A 117 10.51 -0.43 9.25
CA GLU A 117 9.25 -0.77 9.90
C GLU A 117 8.60 0.51 10.44
N VAL A 118 7.28 0.58 10.31
CA VAL A 118 6.50 1.79 10.59
C VAL A 118 5.41 1.47 11.59
N SER A 119 5.40 2.20 12.69
CA SER A 119 4.40 2.06 13.76
C SER A 119 3.33 3.16 13.74
N ASP A 120 3.55 4.24 12.98
CA ASP A 120 2.57 5.31 12.77
C ASP A 120 2.87 6.08 11.46
N GLY A 121 1.83 6.62 10.83
CA GLY A 121 1.94 7.28 9.54
C GLY A 121 0.62 7.73 8.93
N SER A 122 0.68 8.23 7.69
CA SER A 122 -0.50 8.58 6.88
C SER A 122 -0.20 8.38 5.40
N GLY A 123 -1.26 8.18 4.60
CA GLY A 123 -1.21 7.92 3.16
C GLY A 123 -1.24 6.42 2.82
N LEU A 124 -2.24 6.00 2.06
CA LEU A 124 -2.28 4.69 1.41
C LEU A 124 -2.29 4.84 -0.12
N ILE A 125 -1.51 5.80 -0.62
CA ILE A 125 -1.49 6.22 -2.02
C ILE A 125 -0.80 5.23 -2.97
N GLY A 126 0.16 4.46 -2.45
CA GLY A 126 0.92 3.51 -3.25
C GLY A 126 1.66 2.50 -2.39
N TYR A 127 1.33 1.23 -2.56
CA TYR A 127 1.88 0.14 -1.75
C TYR A 127 1.82 -1.20 -2.46
N VAL A 128 2.64 -2.14 -2.02
CA VAL A 128 2.55 -3.55 -2.42
C VAL A 128 2.03 -4.40 -1.26
N VAL A 129 1.24 -5.42 -1.61
CA VAL A 129 0.64 -6.37 -0.66
C VAL A 129 0.67 -7.78 -1.25
N SER A 130 1.03 -8.77 -0.43
CA SER A 130 0.98 -10.17 -0.85
C SER A 130 -0.45 -10.73 -0.80
N ARG A 131 -0.74 -11.80 -1.54
CA ARG A 131 -2.04 -12.49 -1.43
C ARG A 131 -2.33 -12.97 0.00
N ARG A 132 -1.32 -13.53 0.67
CA ARG A 132 -1.43 -13.97 2.08
C ARG A 132 -1.83 -12.80 2.98
N SER A 133 -1.16 -11.66 2.82
CA SER A 133 -1.39 -10.48 3.65
C SER A 133 -2.70 -9.80 3.32
N ALA A 134 -3.14 -9.80 2.06
CA ALA A 134 -4.46 -9.33 1.67
C ALA A 134 -5.58 -10.14 2.36
N LYS A 135 -5.47 -11.49 2.41
CA LYS A 135 -6.42 -12.34 3.16
C LYS A 135 -6.46 -11.95 4.65
N LYS A 136 -5.29 -11.68 5.24
CA LYS A 136 -5.15 -11.26 6.64
C LYS A 136 -5.78 -9.89 6.88
N LEU A 137 -5.49 -8.90 6.04
CA LEU A 137 -6.04 -7.54 6.09
C LEU A 137 -7.56 -7.54 6.01
N VAL A 138 -8.16 -8.28 5.07
CA VAL A 138 -9.62 -8.41 4.95
C VAL A 138 -10.23 -8.94 6.26
N ARG A 139 -9.68 -10.04 6.80
CA ARG A 139 -10.17 -10.64 8.05
C ARG A 139 -10.08 -9.67 9.23
N VAL A 140 -8.93 -9.03 9.40
CA VAL A 140 -8.68 -8.10 10.52
C VAL A 140 -9.57 -6.87 10.40
N PHE A 141 -9.71 -6.32 9.19
CA PHE A 141 -10.54 -5.14 8.94
C PHE A 141 -12.03 -5.41 9.23
N GLU A 142 -12.55 -6.56 8.80
CA GLU A 142 -13.94 -6.99 9.07
C GLU A 142 -14.22 -7.16 10.57
N GLN A 143 -13.22 -7.59 11.35
CA GLN A 143 -13.33 -7.76 12.81
C GLN A 143 -13.22 -6.44 13.58
N VAL A 144 -12.20 -5.62 13.28
CA VAL A 144 -11.90 -4.39 14.03
C VAL A 144 -12.87 -3.26 13.67
N LYS A 145 -13.34 -3.25 12.42
CA LYS A 145 -14.14 -2.20 11.78
C LYS A 145 -13.42 -0.84 11.72
N LEU A 146 -13.87 0.04 10.83
CA LEU A 146 -13.27 1.37 10.67
C LEU A 146 -13.64 2.29 11.86
N ARG A 147 -12.63 2.84 12.53
CA ARG A 147 -12.76 3.73 13.71
C ARG A 147 -12.07 5.08 13.50
N MET A 148 -11.16 5.15 12.54
CA MET A 148 -10.44 6.36 12.10
C MET A 148 -10.13 6.21 10.60
N PRO A 149 -9.60 7.24 9.92
CA PRO A 149 -9.14 7.10 8.54
C PRO A 149 -8.24 5.86 8.35
N ILE A 150 -8.44 5.12 7.26
CA ILE A 150 -7.81 3.80 7.06
C ILE A 150 -6.29 3.88 6.99
N ASP A 151 -5.79 4.96 6.42
CA ASP A 151 -4.37 5.26 6.32
C ASP A 151 -3.72 5.48 7.69
N LEU A 152 -4.48 5.93 8.70
CA LEU A 152 -4.02 5.97 10.10
C LEU A 152 -4.27 4.65 10.84
N GLN A 153 -5.35 3.95 10.50
CA GLN A 153 -5.78 2.77 11.23
C GLN A 153 -4.91 1.54 10.92
N ILE A 154 -4.36 1.45 9.71
CA ILE A 154 -3.58 0.29 9.24
C ILE A 154 -2.44 -0.08 10.18
N TYR A 155 -1.73 0.90 10.74
CA TYR A 155 -0.61 0.71 11.68
C TYR A 155 -1.05 0.21 13.06
N LYS A 156 -2.35 0.30 13.37
CA LYS A 156 -2.94 -0.10 14.65
C LYS A 156 -3.68 -1.43 14.55
N LEU A 157 -3.69 -2.06 13.37
CA LEU A 157 -4.34 -3.34 13.17
C LEU A 157 -3.51 -4.46 13.80
N PRO A 158 -4.12 -5.30 14.66
CA PRO A 158 -3.38 -6.31 15.40
C PRO A 158 -2.72 -7.32 14.46
N GLY A 159 -1.42 -7.49 14.66
CA GLY A 159 -0.61 -8.43 13.91
C GLY A 159 -0.36 -8.04 12.45
N ILE A 160 -0.67 -6.82 12.00
CA ILE A 160 -0.30 -6.34 10.67
C ILE A 160 1.06 -5.65 10.74
N SER A 161 2.02 -6.11 9.94
CA SER A 161 3.35 -5.50 9.85
C SER A 161 3.46 -4.61 8.61
N VAL A 162 3.68 -3.31 8.81
CA VAL A 162 3.79 -2.32 7.73
C VAL A 162 5.23 -1.82 7.65
N PHE A 163 5.80 -1.93 6.46
CA PHE A 163 7.11 -1.36 6.13
C PHE A 163 6.94 -0.21 5.15
N ALA A 164 7.90 0.69 5.10
CA ALA A 164 8.01 1.70 4.07
C ALA A 164 9.35 1.61 3.36
N SER A 165 9.32 1.81 2.04
CA SER A 165 10.53 2.00 1.26
C SER A 165 11.20 3.31 1.68
N LYS A 166 12.53 3.28 1.80
CA LYS A 166 13.33 4.50 1.96
C LYS A 166 13.48 5.27 0.65
N ALA A 167 13.29 4.60 -0.49
CA ALA A 167 13.21 5.26 -1.79
C ALA A 167 11.81 5.85 -1.98
N ASP A 168 11.75 7.00 -2.66
CA ASP A 168 10.49 7.63 -3.01
C ASP A 168 10.07 7.23 -4.42
N TRP A 169 9.13 6.28 -4.49
CA TRP A 169 8.62 5.74 -5.74
C TRP A 169 7.35 6.45 -6.20
N ILE A 170 6.87 7.46 -5.48
CA ILE A 170 5.58 8.10 -5.78
C ILE A 170 5.81 9.56 -6.19
N LEU A 171 5.31 9.92 -7.37
CA LEU A 171 5.19 11.30 -7.81
C LEU A 171 3.73 11.73 -7.68
N HIS A 172 3.48 12.74 -6.84
CA HIS A 172 2.20 13.43 -6.83
C HIS A 172 2.06 14.25 -8.11
N GLN A 173 0.91 14.18 -8.79
CA GLN A 173 0.68 14.93 -10.03
C GLN A 173 0.88 16.46 -9.86
N ASP A 174 0.66 16.98 -8.65
CA ASP A 174 0.86 18.39 -8.30
C ASP A 174 2.34 18.81 -8.17
N ASN A 175 3.29 17.88 -8.22
CA ASN A 175 4.74 18.11 -8.10
C ASN A 175 5.53 17.72 -9.35
N ILE A 176 4.88 17.56 -10.51
CA ILE A 176 5.61 17.41 -11.77
C ILE A 176 6.26 18.77 -12.08
N PRO A 177 7.59 18.88 -12.10
CA PRO A 177 8.22 20.12 -12.52
C PRO A 177 7.75 20.43 -13.94
N SER A 178 7.20 21.63 -14.14
CA SER A 178 6.72 22.17 -15.42
C SER A 178 7.70 21.91 -16.58
N ASP A 179 8.97 21.83 -16.25
CA ASP A 179 10.12 21.72 -17.13
C ASP A 179 10.21 20.34 -17.81
N ARG A 180 9.56 19.30 -17.26
CA ARG A 180 9.48 17.96 -17.86
C ARG A 180 8.29 17.76 -18.80
N ILE A 181 7.28 18.63 -18.74
CA ILE A 181 6.14 18.60 -19.67
C ILE A 181 6.58 19.15 -21.05
N ALA A 182 7.54 20.08 -21.07
CA ALA A 182 8.03 20.68 -22.31
C ALA A 182 8.91 19.77 -23.18
N GLN A 183 9.52 18.71 -22.62
CA GLN A 183 10.45 17.85 -23.39
C GLN A 183 9.79 16.69 -24.14
N ASN A 184 8.55 16.31 -23.80
CA ASN A 184 7.81 15.26 -24.51
C ASN A 184 6.75 15.81 -25.48
N GLY A 185 6.64 17.13 -25.61
CA GLY A 185 5.68 17.81 -26.51
C GLY A 185 6.29 18.41 -27.77
N LEU A 186 7.56 18.14 -28.07
CA LEU A 186 8.27 18.62 -29.27
C LEU A 186 8.96 17.45 -29.99
N ALA A 187 8.16 16.50 -30.45
CA ALA A 187 8.50 15.58 -31.53
C ALA A 187 7.20 15.13 -32.21
N GLU A 188 6.51 16.08 -32.83
CA GLU A 188 5.72 15.84 -34.05
C GLU A 188 6.50 16.39 -35.24
#